data_AF-A0A103QKJ8-F1
#
_entry.id   AF-A0A103QKJ8-F1
#
_cell.length_a   1.000
_cell.length_b   1.000
_cell.length_c   1.000
_cell.angle_alpha   90.00
_cell.angle_beta   90.00
_cell.angle_gamma   90.00
#
_symmetry.space_group_name_H-M   'P 1'
#
loop_
_entity.id
_entity.type
_entity.pdbx_description
1 polymer ?
#
loop_
_entity_poly.entity_id
_entity_poly.type
_entity_poly.pdbx_seq_one_letter_code
_entity_poly.pdbx_strand_id
1 'polypeptide(L)'
;MPKIVEIPAPQIEAWDIPVTSLDVAEHSALGLDAKQMKEVVASYATTPVGLSVVGRAWTPRLQFAGTYDETWHKTRWPYHPADHDFHYWNGAPADQQIEWPAPGLAFELANLALPEHTGAGFLRARLPGHRALVALRFKSGEIVPLEMKLDTLLIDTEEMRVSATWRAVFPLQPVVRVCEARFELDRHAPLLRARVQDMTSEAEDTWQTT
;
A
#
# COMPACT_ATOMS: atom_id res chain seq x y z
N MET A 1 -10.64 38.15 21.62
CA MET A 1 -9.52 37.79 20.74
C MET A 1 -9.46 38.79 19.59
N PRO A 2 -8.28 39.22 19.14
CA PRO A 2 -8.18 40.11 17.98
C PRO A 2 -8.82 39.44 16.76
N LYS A 3 -9.54 40.22 15.96
CA LYS A 3 -10.19 39.74 14.73
C LYS A 3 -9.08 39.50 13.70
N ILE A 4 -8.83 38.24 13.36
CA ILE A 4 -7.87 37.90 12.30
C ILE A 4 -8.43 38.46 10.99
N VAL A 5 -7.69 39.38 10.36
CA VAL A 5 -8.11 40.09 9.14
C VAL A 5 -7.66 39.32 7.90
N GLU A 6 -6.51 38.66 7.97
CA GLU A 6 -5.92 37.85 6.90
C GLU A 6 -5.21 36.64 7.51
N ILE A 7 -5.29 35.50 6.80
CA ILE A 7 -4.56 34.28 7.12
C ILE A 7 -3.82 33.88 5.84
N PRO A 8 -2.50 33.61 5.90
CA PRO A 8 -1.79 33.09 4.74
C PRO A 8 -2.40 31.76 4.28
N ALA A 9 -2.33 31.48 2.98
CA ALA A 9 -2.75 30.19 2.47
C ALA A 9 -1.95 29.07 3.15
N PRO A 10 -2.56 27.89 3.41
CA PRO A 10 -1.83 26.75 3.95
C PRO A 10 -0.62 26.41 3.09
N GLN A 11 0.55 26.31 3.71
CA GLN A 11 1.78 25.89 3.07
C GLN A 11 1.99 24.40 3.38
N ILE A 12 1.97 23.56 2.35
CA ILE A 12 2.33 22.15 2.46
C ILE A 12 3.78 22.03 2.01
N GLU A 13 4.68 21.97 2.98
CA GLU A 13 6.13 22.00 2.76
C GLU A 13 6.84 20.98 3.64
N ALA A 14 8.10 20.71 3.31
CA ALA A 14 8.93 19.84 4.14
C ALA A 14 9.30 20.57 5.42
N TRP A 15 9.15 19.90 6.57
CA TRP A 15 9.43 20.49 7.88
C TRP A 15 10.86 21.05 8.00
N ASP A 16 11.83 20.33 7.43
CA ASP A 16 13.25 20.68 7.50
C ASP A 16 13.71 21.63 6.39
N ILE A 17 12.88 21.84 5.35
CA ILE A 17 13.21 22.63 4.16
C ILE A 17 11.98 23.49 3.79
N PRO A 18 11.69 24.54 4.57
CA PRO A 18 10.55 25.41 4.32
C PRO A 18 10.74 26.23 3.05
N VAL A 19 9.63 26.53 2.36
CA VAL A 19 9.60 27.35 1.15
C VAL A 19 9.54 28.83 1.57
N THR A 20 10.71 29.47 1.60
CA THR A 20 10.85 30.86 2.04
C THR A 20 10.63 31.92 0.96
N SER A 21 10.56 31.50 -0.31
CA SER A 21 10.41 32.41 -1.46
C SER A 21 9.67 31.72 -2.61
N LEU A 22 9.01 32.51 -3.45
CA LEU A 22 8.34 32.01 -4.65
C LEU A 22 9.37 31.47 -5.66
N ASP A 23 9.24 30.19 -6.00
CA ASP A 23 9.99 29.55 -7.08
C ASP A 23 9.16 29.58 -8.38
N VAL A 24 9.70 30.20 -9.44
CA VAL A 24 9.05 30.29 -10.75
C VAL A 24 9.97 29.65 -11.79
N ALA A 25 9.58 28.47 -12.25
CA ALA A 25 10.29 27.75 -13.31
C ALA A 25 9.65 28.00 -14.69
N GLU A 26 10.47 28.32 -15.69
CA GLU A 26 10.05 28.43 -17.09
C GLU A 26 10.56 27.23 -17.90
N HIS A 27 9.69 26.64 -18.73
CA HIS A 27 10.06 25.55 -19.63
C HIS A 27 10.05 26.02 -21.07
N SER A 28 11.21 25.97 -21.72
CA SER A 28 11.36 26.31 -23.14
C SER A 28 11.01 25.14 -24.07
N ALA A 29 10.99 23.90 -23.57
CA ALA A 29 10.77 22.70 -24.35
C ALA A 29 9.30 22.23 -24.31
N LEU A 30 8.73 21.98 -25.50
CA LEU A 30 7.40 21.40 -25.68
C LEU A 30 7.51 19.91 -26.02
N GLY A 31 6.49 19.12 -25.64
CA GLY A 31 6.40 17.70 -26.00
C GLY A 31 7.36 16.78 -25.24
N LEU A 32 7.81 17.19 -24.05
CA LEU A 32 8.64 16.36 -23.19
C LEU A 32 7.90 15.08 -22.76
N ASP A 33 8.58 13.95 -22.84
CA ASP A 33 8.10 12.72 -22.23
C ASP A 33 8.34 12.70 -20.71
N ALA A 34 7.87 11.65 -20.02
CA ALA A 34 8.01 11.54 -18.57
C ALA A 34 9.48 11.44 -18.11
N LYS A 35 10.38 10.84 -18.91
CA LYS A 35 11.79 10.70 -18.55
C LYS A 35 12.48 12.06 -18.67
N GLN A 36 12.22 12.81 -19.72
CA GLN A 36 12.73 14.16 -19.92
C GLN A 36 12.16 15.15 -18.90
N MET A 37 10.86 15.07 -18.59
CA MET A 37 10.24 15.94 -17.58
C MET A 37 10.85 15.71 -16.19
N LYS A 38 11.29 14.48 -15.87
CA LYS A 38 12.02 14.19 -14.63
C LYS A 38 13.33 14.98 -14.54
N GLU A 39 14.06 15.10 -15.65
CA GLU A 39 15.32 15.87 -15.71
C GLU A 39 15.06 17.36 -15.50
N VAL A 40 13.97 17.88 -16.09
CA VAL A 40 13.56 19.29 -15.90
C VAL A 40 13.20 19.58 -14.45
N VAL A 41 12.41 18.72 -13.81
CA VAL A 41 12.00 18.89 -12.40
C VAL A 41 13.22 18.88 -11.45
N ALA A 42 14.31 18.20 -11.79
CA ALA A 42 15.53 18.20 -10.99
C ALA A 42 16.23 19.58 -10.94
N SER A 43 15.86 20.52 -11.81
CA SER A 43 16.36 21.90 -11.78
C SER A 43 15.59 22.84 -10.86
N TYR A 44 14.43 22.41 -10.33
CA TYR A 44 13.60 23.26 -9.48
C TYR A 44 14.27 23.48 -8.12
N ALA A 45 14.04 24.66 -7.53
CA ALA A 45 14.61 25.00 -6.23
C ALA A 45 13.89 24.29 -5.09
N THR A 46 12.61 23.92 -5.28
CA THR A 46 11.82 23.18 -4.29
C THR A 46 11.15 21.94 -4.86
N THR A 47 10.92 20.95 -3.99
CA THR A 47 10.13 19.76 -4.32
C THR A 47 8.76 19.87 -3.65
N PRO A 48 7.65 19.73 -4.39
CA PRO A 48 6.33 19.78 -3.80
C PRO A 48 6.13 18.60 -2.84
N VAL A 49 5.64 18.89 -1.64
CA VAL A 49 5.23 17.88 -0.66
C VAL A 49 3.73 17.64 -0.79
N GLY A 50 3.30 16.40 -0.66
CA GLY A 50 1.90 16.04 -0.72
C GLY A 50 1.63 14.74 0.02
N LEU A 51 0.45 14.63 0.61
CA LEU A 51 0.01 13.47 1.40
C LEU A 51 -1.02 12.62 0.67
N SER A 52 -1.32 12.95 -0.59
CA SER A 52 -2.32 12.28 -1.40
C SER A 52 -1.67 11.40 -2.46
N VAL A 53 -2.50 10.59 -3.12
CA VAL A 53 -2.09 9.65 -4.15
C VAL A 53 -1.44 10.38 -5.33
N VAL A 54 -0.26 9.93 -5.72
CA VAL A 54 0.42 10.31 -6.95
C VAL A 54 -0.30 9.68 -8.15
N GLY A 55 -0.85 10.55 -9.00
CA GLY A 55 -1.60 10.16 -10.20
C GLY A 55 -0.76 9.37 -11.21
N ARG A 56 -1.39 8.38 -11.87
CA ARG A 56 -0.74 7.51 -12.87
C ARG A 56 -0.13 8.26 -14.05
N ALA A 57 -0.77 9.34 -14.48
CA ALA A 57 -0.32 10.16 -15.60
C ALA A 57 0.75 11.20 -15.21
N TRP A 58 1.10 11.31 -13.92
CA TRP A 58 2.03 12.32 -13.46
C TRP A 58 3.47 11.78 -13.49
N THR A 59 4.42 12.64 -13.87
CA THR A 59 5.84 12.28 -14.08
C THR A 59 6.46 11.43 -12.97
N PRO A 60 6.24 11.70 -11.67
CA PRO A 60 6.82 10.88 -10.59
C PRO A 60 6.45 9.40 -10.67
N ARG A 61 5.34 9.06 -11.33
CA ARG A 61 4.86 7.69 -11.50
C ARG A 61 4.95 7.22 -12.94
N LEU A 62 4.57 8.05 -13.91
CA LEU A 62 4.53 7.72 -15.33
C LEU A 62 5.89 7.24 -15.88
N GLN A 63 6.99 7.77 -15.35
CA GLN A 63 8.34 7.34 -15.71
C GLN A 63 8.61 5.84 -15.51
N PHE A 64 7.87 5.18 -14.61
CA PHE A 64 7.99 3.74 -14.32
C PHE A 64 7.11 2.86 -15.22
N ALA A 65 6.23 3.45 -16.04
CA ALA A 65 5.33 2.68 -16.90
C ALA A 65 6.09 1.85 -17.96
N GLY A 66 7.33 2.22 -18.28
CA GLY A 66 8.12 1.66 -19.38
C GLY A 66 7.80 2.32 -20.71
N THR A 67 8.49 1.91 -21.77
CA THR A 67 8.37 2.51 -23.10
C THR A 67 7.42 1.68 -24.00
N TYR A 68 6.31 2.31 -24.41
CA TYR A 68 5.29 1.73 -25.30
C TYR A 68 5.46 2.25 -26.73
N ASP A 69 6.49 1.80 -27.44
CA ASP A 69 6.82 2.20 -28.81
C ASP A 69 6.47 1.11 -29.86
N GLU A 70 6.83 1.32 -31.12
CA GLU A 70 6.63 0.33 -32.19
C GLU A 70 7.32 -1.01 -31.92
N THR A 71 8.48 -0.98 -31.26
CA THR A 71 9.25 -2.18 -30.94
C THR A 71 8.49 -3.01 -29.91
N TRP A 72 7.97 -2.39 -28.85
CA TRP A 72 7.07 -3.04 -27.90
C TRP A 72 5.86 -3.64 -28.61
N HIS A 73 5.20 -2.88 -29.48
CA HIS A 73 4.01 -3.35 -30.19
C HIS A 73 4.29 -4.58 -31.07
N LYS A 74 5.43 -4.60 -31.79
CA LYS A 74 5.82 -5.72 -32.67
C LYS A 74 6.29 -6.96 -31.90
N THR A 75 6.86 -6.81 -30.70
CA THR A 75 7.63 -7.88 -30.05
C THR A 75 7.10 -8.34 -28.69
N ARG A 76 6.32 -7.52 -27.98
CA ARG A 76 5.90 -7.81 -26.59
C ARG A 76 4.41 -7.73 -26.35
N TRP A 77 3.62 -7.04 -27.18
CA TRP A 77 2.15 -7.04 -27.02
C TRP A 77 1.63 -8.49 -26.95
N PRO A 78 0.85 -8.92 -25.93
CA PRO A 78 0.13 -8.11 -24.94
C PRO A 78 0.76 -7.86 -23.56
N TYR A 79 2.04 -8.14 -23.41
CA TYR A 79 2.76 -8.01 -22.14
C TYR A 79 3.32 -6.59 -21.91
N HIS A 80 3.72 -6.31 -20.67
CA HIS A 80 4.39 -5.06 -20.30
C HIS A 80 5.70 -4.84 -21.09
N PRO A 81 6.11 -3.57 -21.30
CA PRO A 81 7.45 -3.22 -21.78
C PRO A 81 8.54 -3.92 -20.97
N ALA A 82 9.69 -4.13 -21.59
CA ALA A 82 10.82 -4.78 -20.91
C ALA A 82 11.41 -3.90 -19.79
N ASP A 83 11.27 -2.57 -19.89
CA ASP A 83 11.72 -1.58 -18.92
C ASP A 83 10.60 -1.12 -17.96
N HIS A 84 9.49 -1.86 -17.86
CA HIS A 84 8.44 -1.57 -16.87
C HIS A 84 8.96 -1.78 -15.45
N ASP A 85 8.79 -0.78 -14.60
CA ASP A 85 9.06 -0.86 -13.17
C ASP A 85 7.74 -0.97 -12.39
N PHE A 86 7.61 -2.01 -11.57
CA PHE A 86 6.40 -2.25 -10.77
C PHE A 86 6.12 -1.17 -9.72
N HIS A 87 7.10 -0.31 -9.38
CA HIS A 87 6.83 0.92 -8.63
C HIS A 87 5.77 1.81 -9.29
N TYR A 88 5.55 1.67 -10.60
CA TYR A 88 4.41 2.28 -11.30
C TYR A 88 3.06 1.97 -10.64
N TRP A 89 2.91 0.86 -9.91
CA TRP A 89 1.63 0.53 -9.25
C TRP A 89 1.48 1.13 -7.86
N ASN A 90 2.58 1.60 -7.24
CA ASN A 90 2.53 2.29 -5.97
C ASN A 90 2.11 3.75 -6.17
N GLY A 91 0.98 4.12 -5.57
CA GLY A 91 0.45 5.49 -5.63
C GLY A 91 0.88 6.36 -4.46
N ALA A 92 1.54 5.82 -3.43
CA ALA A 92 1.99 6.62 -2.31
C ALA A 92 3.17 7.51 -2.73
N PRO A 93 3.22 8.78 -2.26
CA PRO A 93 4.42 9.62 -2.37
C PRO A 93 5.67 8.87 -1.88
N ALA A 94 6.82 9.09 -2.52
CA ALA A 94 8.03 8.29 -2.30
C ALA A 94 8.54 8.33 -0.85
N ASP A 95 8.38 9.47 -0.18
CA ASP A 95 8.71 9.70 1.22
C ASP A 95 7.73 9.02 2.21
N GLN A 96 6.58 8.55 1.72
CA GLN A 96 5.56 7.82 2.48
C GLN A 96 5.54 6.32 2.14
N GLN A 97 6.45 5.86 1.29
CA GLN A 97 6.61 4.45 1.00
C GLN A 97 7.48 3.80 2.06
N ILE A 98 6.92 2.78 2.70
CA ILE A 98 7.62 1.91 3.65
C ILE A 98 7.55 0.47 3.17
N GLU A 99 8.39 -0.39 3.73
CA GLU A 99 8.20 -1.84 3.65
C GLU A 99 6.81 -2.24 4.17
N TRP A 100 6.36 -3.46 3.85
CA TRP A 100 5.05 -3.97 4.26
C TRP A 100 4.73 -3.66 5.72
N PRO A 101 3.66 -2.89 6.02
CA PRO A 101 3.32 -2.52 7.38
C PRO A 101 3.26 -3.73 8.32
N ALA A 102 4.05 -3.68 9.38
CA ALA A 102 4.09 -4.74 10.38
C ALA A 102 2.74 -4.83 11.13
N PRO A 103 2.32 -6.04 11.56
CA PRO A 103 1.20 -6.16 12.49
C PRO A 103 1.45 -5.35 13.75
N GLY A 104 0.47 -4.53 14.15
CA GLY A 104 0.65 -3.64 15.32
C GLY A 104 1.37 -2.33 15.03
N LEU A 105 1.59 -1.96 13.74
CA LEU A 105 2.20 -0.70 13.36
C LEU A 105 1.50 0.48 14.02
N ALA A 106 2.29 1.37 14.61
CA ALA A 106 1.84 2.64 15.15
C ALA A 106 2.24 3.77 14.21
N PHE A 107 1.40 4.80 14.14
CA PHE A 107 1.66 6.00 13.36
C PHE A 107 1.25 7.25 14.14
N GLU A 108 1.85 8.37 13.76
CA GLU A 108 1.57 9.70 14.27
C GLU A 108 1.42 10.66 13.09
N LEU A 109 0.41 11.52 13.16
CA LEU A 109 0.16 12.59 12.21
C LEU A 109 0.21 13.93 12.93
N ALA A 110 1.05 14.85 12.47
CA ALA A 110 1.21 16.18 13.07
C ALA A 110 0.44 17.22 12.25
N ASN A 111 -0.54 17.89 12.87
CA ASN A 111 -1.37 18.93 12.28
C ASN A 111 -2.17 18.51 11.04
N LEU A 112 -2.51 17.22 10.92
CA LEU A 112 -3.29 16.66 9.81
C LEU A 112 -4.72 16.26 10.18
N ALA A 113 -5.19 16.68 11.36
CA ALA A 113 -6.55 16.44 11.83
C ALA A 113 -7.07 17.66 12.60
N LEU A 114 -8.39 17.76 12.75
CA LEU A 114 -9.02 18.84 13.50
C LEU A 114 -8.55 18.86 14.96
N PRO A 115 -8.34 20.04 15.58
CA PRO A 115 -7.79 20.14 16.94
C PRO A 115 -8.51 19.29 17.99
N GLU A 116 -9.84 19.16 17.91
CA GLU A 116 -10.65 18.33 18.81
C GLU A 116 -10.33 16.84 18.76
N HIS A 117 -9.74 16.35 17.67
CA HIS A 117 -9.31 14.97 17.48
C HIS A 117 -7.84 14.74 17.85
N THR A 118 -7.12 15.78 18.26
CA THR A 118 -5.66 15.73 18.49
C THR A 118 -5.26 16.07 19.92
N GLY A 119 -4.15 15.49 20.37
CA GLY A 119 -3.46 15.91 21.59
C GLY A 119 -2.26 16.79 21.22
N ALA A 120 -2.31 18.08 21.52
CA ALA A 120 -1.25 19.04 21.17
C ALA A 120 -0.91 19.07 19.67
N GLY A 121 -1.90 18.90 18.79
CA GLY A 121 -1.71 18.88 17.32
C GLY A 121 -1.30 17.52 16.76
N PHE A 122 -1.11 16.50 17.59
CA PHE A 122 -0.76 15.15 17.15
C PHE A 122 -1.97 14.21 17.21
N LEU A 123 -2.22 13.50 16.12
CA LEU A 123 -3.10 12.33 16.06
C LEU A 123 -2.26 11.06 16.06
N ARG A 124 -2.45 10.19 17.05
CA ARG A 124 -1.70 8.94 17.20
C ARG A 124 -2.64 7.76 17.17
N ALA A 125 -2.26 6.72 16.43
CA ALA A 125 -2.98 5.46 16.45
C ALA A 125 -2.05 4.28 16.28
N ARG A 126 -2.55 3.10 16.64
CA ARG A 126 -1.87 1.83 16.46
C ARG A 126 -2.84 0.85 15.85
N LEU A 127 -2.44 0.27 14.73
CA LEU A 127 -3.20 -0.77 14.09
C LEU A 127 -3.30 -1.99 15.02
N PRO A 128 -4.42 -2.69 15.04
CA PRO A 128 -4.49 -3.98 15.70
C PRO A 128 -3.59 -4.98 14.97
N GLY A 129 -3.14 -6.02 15.67
CA GLY A 129 -2.27 -7.07 15.12
C GLY A 129 -2.99 -8.07 14.21
N HIS A 130 -4.03 -7.65 13.49
CA HIS A 130 -4.84 -8.52 12.64
C HIS A 130 -4.01 -9.12 11.50
N ARG A 131 -4.39 -10.31 11.04
CA ARG A 131 -3.75 -11.02 9.93
C ARG A 131 -4.79 -11.38 8.88
N ALA A 132 -4.37 -11.34 7.62
CA ALA A 132 -5.17 -11.86 6.52
C ALA A 132 -4.39 -13.00 5.84
N LEU A 133 -5.13 -14.02 5.41
CA LEU A 133 -4.57 -15.17 4.71
C LEU A 133 -5.54 -15.63 3.63
N VAL A 134 -5.01 -16.28 2.60
CA VAL A 134 -5.80 -16.99 1.59
C VAL A 134 -5.56 -18.48 1.77
N ALA A 135 -6.62 -19.25 1.96
CA ALA A 135 -6.55 -20.70 1.81
C ALA A 135 -6.67 -21.03 0.32
N LEU A 136 -5.55 -21.36 -0.31
CA LEU A 136 -5.48 -21.77 -1.72
C LEU A 136 -5.86 -23.24 -1.81
N ARG A 137 -6.95 -23.55 -2.50
CA ARG A 137 -7.37 -24.93 -2.77
C ARG A 137 -7.00 -25.28 -4.20
N PHE A 138 -6.08 -26.20 -4.39
CA PHE A 138 -5.65 -26.63 -5.71
C PHE A 138 -6.63 -27.66 -6.31
N LYS A 139 -6.54 -27.87 -7.63
CA LYS A 139 -7.29 -28.94 -8.30
C LYS A 139 -6.93 -30.34 -7.78
N SER A 140 -5.72 -30.54 -7.25
CA SER A 140 -5.31 -31.78 -6.59
C SER A 140 -6.10 -32.08 -5.31
N GLY A 141 -6.79 -31.08 -4.74
CA GLY A 141 -7.43 -31.18 -3.43
C GLY A 141 -6.57 -30.64 -2.28
N GLU A 142 -5.28 -30.42 -2.51
CA GLU A 142 -4.36 -29.82 -1.53
C GLU A 142 -4.82 -28.40 -1.15
N ILE A 143 -4.66 -28.06 0.12
CA ILE A 143 -4.98 -26.75 0.67
C ILE A 143 -3.71 -26.16 1.27
N VAL A 144 -3.25 -25.04 0.72
CA VAL A 144 -2.09 -24.32 1.23
C VAL A 144 -2.53 -22.96 1.77
N PRO A 145 -2.28 -22.66 3.06
CA PRO A 145 -2.47 -21.32 3.58
C PRO A 145 -1.35 -20.41 3.09
N LEU A 146 -1.73 -19.29 2.49
CA LEU A 146 -0.81 -18.23 2.08
C LEU A 146 -1.11 -16.97 2.90
N GLU A 147 -0.13 -16.48 3.64
CA GLU A 147 -0.24 -15.20 4.34
C GLU A 147 -0.34 -14.06 3.34
N MET A 148 -1.31 -13.16 3.53
CA MET A 148 -1.43 -11.94 2.76
C MET A 148 -0.61 -10.84 3.44
N LYS A 149 0.08 -10.01 2.66
CA LYS A 149 0.84 -8.88 3.19
C LYS A 149 -0.09 -7.67 3.29
N LEU A 150 -0.11 -7.03 4.46
CA LEU A 150 -0.66 -5.68 4.60
C LEU A 150 0.23 -4.76 3.78
N ASP A 151 -0.36 -3.96 2.89
CA ASP A 151 0.45 -3.25 1.89
C ASP A 151 0.04 -1.84 1.57
N THR A 152 -1.15 -1.42 1.97
CA THR A 152 -1.59 -0.05 1.80
C THR A 152 -2.42 0.33 2.99
N LEU A 153 -2.02 1.43 3.61
CA LEU A 153 -2.78 2.15 4.62
C LEU A 153 -3.25 3.46 3.99
N LEU A 154 -4.56 3.67 3.99
CA LEU A 154 -5.16 4.96 3.67
C LEU A 154 -5.70 5.53 4.97
N ILE A 155 -5.16 6.68 5.39
CA ILE A 155 -5.59 7.36 6.60
C ILE A 155 -6.42 8.56 6.17
N ASP A 156 -7.70 8.52 6.52
CA ASP A 156 -8.67 9.57 6.27
C ASP A 156 -8.94 10.27 7.61
N THR A 157 -8.42 11.49 7.75
CA THR A 157 -8.50 12.27 9.00
C THR A 157 -9.76 13.12 9.10
N GLU A 158 -10.52 13.25 8.00
CA GLU A 158 -11.86 13.85 8.04
C GLU A 158 -12.86 12.83 8.60
N GLU A 159 -12.86 11.61 8.06
CA GLU A 159 -13.74 10.52 8.51
C GLU A 159 -13.18 9.74 9.71
N MET A 160 -11.98 10.10 10.19
CA MET A 160 -11.26 9.43 11.28
C MET A 160 -11.14 7.91 11.08
N ARG A 161 -10.82 7.49 9.85
CA ARG A 161 -10.83 6.10 9.41
C ARG A 161 -9.49 5.69 8.83
N VAL A 162 -9.02 4.50 9.21
CA VAL A 162 -7.89 3.85 8.56
C VAL A 162 -8.40 2.69 7.72
N SER A 163 -8.17 2.74 6.41
CA SER A 163 -8.45 1.63 5.51
C SER A 163 -7.15 0.87 5.24
N ALA A 164 -7.20 -0.44 5.43
CA ALA A 164 -6.05 -1.32 5.26
C ALA A 164 -6.32 -2.33 4.13
N THR A 165 -5.37 -2.45 3.20
CA THR A 165 -5.43 -3.45 2.12
C THR A 165 -4.41 -4.54 2.37
N TRP A 166 -4.86 -5.80 2.28
CA TRP A 166 -3.98 -6.95 2.24
C TRP A 166 -3.97 -7.53 0.84
N ARG A 167 -2.79 -7.91 0.34
CA ARG A 167 -2.64 -8.57 -0.97
C ARG A 167 -1.83 -9.86 -0.84
N ALA A 168 -2.17 -10.83 -1.68
CA ALA A 168 -1.39 -12.03 -1.89
C ALA A 168 -1.18 -12.23 -3.39
N VAL A 169 0.03 -12.67 -3.75
CA VAL A 169 0.40 -13.03 -5.11
C VAL A 169 0.89 -14.47 -5.07
N PHE A 170 0.37 -15.30 -5.97
CA PHE A 170 0.72 -16.70 -6.09
C PHE A 170 0.74 -17.09 -7.58
N PRO A 171 1.58 -18.06 -7.97
CA PRO A 171 1.65 -18.51 -9.35
C PRO A 171 0.33 -19.15 -9.80
N LEU A 172 0.03 -19.06 -11.09
CA LEU A 172 -1.16 -19.69 -11.68
C LEU A 172 -1.06 -21.23 -11.72
N GLN A 173 0.14 -21.77 -11.51
CA GLN A 173 0.41 -23.19 -11.42
C GLN A 173 1.09 -23.54 -10.08
N PRO A 174 0.68 -24.63 -9.41
CA PRO A 174 -0.40 -25.55 -9.79
C PRO A 174 -1.79 -24.87 -9.77
N VAL A 175 -2.73 -25.40 -10.57
CA VAL A 175 -4.01 -24.71 -10.82
C VAL A 175 -4.81 -24.58 -9.53
N VAL A 176 -5.03 -23.34 -9.11
CA VAL A 176 -5.91 -23.00 -7.98
C VAL A 176 -7.37 -23.13 -8.43
N ARG A 177 -8.15 -23.91 -7.70
CA ARG A 177 -9.60 -24.10 -7.91
C ARG A 177 -10.43 -23.11 -7.11
N VAL A 178 -10.01 -22.78 -5.88
CA VAL A 178 -10.71 -21.85 -4.99
C VAL A 178 -9.69 -21.03 -4.21
N CYS A 179 -9.93 -19.72 -4.12
CA CYS A 179 -9.25 -18.83 -3.18
C CYS A 179 -10.25 -18.43 -2.10
N GLU A 180 -9.97 -18.80 -0.86
CA GLU A 180 -10.81 -18.43 0.28
C GLU A 180 -10.04 -17.43 1.15
N ALA A 181 -10.39 -16.15 1.06
CA ALA A 181 -9.81 -15.11 1.91
C ALA A 181 -10.36 -15.23 3.33
N ARG A 182 -9.46 -15.15 4.30
CA ARG A 182 -9.77 -15.24 5.73
C ARG A 182 -9.10 -14.08 6.46
N PHE A 183 -9.83 -13.51 7.40
CA PHE A 183 -9.36 -12.44 8.26
C PHE A 183 -9.39 -12.92 9.70
N GLU A 184 -8.28 -12.75 10.40
CA GLU A 184 -8.10 -13.20 11.78
C GLU A 184 -7.74 -12.01 12.67
N LEU A 185 -8.55 -11.82 13.70
CA LEU A 185 -8.38 -10.74 14.68
C LEU A 185 -7.34 -11.12 15.73
N ASP A 186 -7.20 -12.41 16.03
CA ASP A 186 -6.19 -12.91 16.95
C ASP A 186 -4.87 -13.24 16.24
N ARG A 187 -3.83 -12.47 16.55
CA ARG A 187 -2.48 -12.66 16.00
C ARG A 187 -1.84 -14.02 16.36
N HIS A 188 -2.38 -14.76 17.33
CA HIS A 188 -1.88 -16.05 17.78
C HIS A 188 -2.72 -17.25 17.33
N ALA A 189 -3.90 -17.02 16.74
CA ALA A 189 -4.75 -18.09 16.26
C ALA A 189 -4.08 -18.92 15.13
N PRO A 190 -4.41 -20.22 15.00
CA PRO A 190 -3.89 -21.05 13.92
C PRO A 190 -4.38 -20.57 12.54
N LEU A 191 -3.50 -20.58 11.54
CA LEU A 191 -3.80 -20.11 10.18
C LEU A 191 -4.90 -20.91 9.48
N LEU A 192 -4.99 -22.21 9.78
CA LEU A 192 -6.07 -23.08 9.33
C LEU A 192 -6.69 -23.77 10.54
N ARG A 193 -8.00 -23.60 10.70
CA ARG A 193 -8.83 -24.48 11.53
C ARG A 193 -9.34 -25.57 10.61
N ALA A 194 -8.70 -26.73 10.62
CA ALA A 194 -9.34 -27.93 10.07
C ALA A 194 -10.51 -28.27 10.99
N ARG A 195 -11.69 -28.58 10.44
CA ARG A 195 -12.62 -29.43 11.19
C ARG A 195 -11.88 -30.75 11.32
N VAL A 196 -11.39 -31.06 12.51
CA VAL A 196 -11.16 -32.45 12.88
C VAL A 196 -12.53 -33.10 12.68
N GLN A 197 -12.69 -33.90 11.64
CA GLN A 197 -13.79 -34.86 11.64
C GLN A 197 -13.54 -35.72 12.87
N ASP A 198 -14.50 -35.78 13.79
CA ASP A 198 -14.46 -36.71 14.90
C ASP A 198 -14.17 -38.10 14.29
N MET A 199 -12.91 -38.53 14.35
CA MET A 199 -12.58 -39.93 14.25
C MET A 199 -13.12 -40.51 15.55
N THR A 200 -14.40 -40.88 15.54
CA THR A 200 -14.88 -41.91 16.44
C THR A 200 -14.08 -43.16 16.09
N SER A 201 -12.91 -43.31 16.71
CA SER A 201 -12.37 -44.63 16.93
C SER A 201 -13.39 -45.30 17.83
N GLU A 202 -14.21 -46.18 17.25
CA GLU A 202 -14.80 -47.25 18.04
C GLU A 202 -13.64 -47.84 18.86
N ALA A 203 -13.73 -47.70 20.18
CA ALA A 203 -12.82 -48.38 21.06
C ALA A 203 -13.05 -49.87 20.81
N GLU A 204 -12.10 -50.50 20.13
CA GLU A 204 -12.01 -51.95 20.06
C GLU A 204 -11.94 -52.47 21.50
N ASP A 205 -13.05 -53.03 21.94
CA ASP A 205 -13.11 -53.98 23.05
C ASP A 205 -12.04 -55.04 22.81
N THR A 206 -10.95 -55.01 23.58
CA THR A 206 -10.05 -56.16 23.70
C THR A 206 -9.20 -56.12 24.98
N TRP A 207 -9.74 -56.86 25.96
CA TRP A 207 -9.07 -57.75 26.91
C TRP A 207 -8.41 -57.20 28.18
N GLN A 208 -9.05 -57.59 29.29
CA GLN A 208 -8.51 -57.70 30.64
C GLN A 208 -7.30 -58.63 30.71
N THR A 209 -6.23 -58.18 31.37
CA THR A 209 -5.28 -58.97 32.19
C THR A 209 -4.62 -57.91 33.09
N THR A 210 -4.68 -57.91 34.42
CA THR A 210 -4.63 -58.96 35.46
C THR A 210 -5.39 -58.46 36.69
#